data_AF-A0A7S0HGC7-F1
#
_entry.id   AF-A0A7S0HGC7-F1
#
_cell.length_a   1.000
_cell.length_b   1.000
_cell.length_c   1.000
_cell.angle_alpha   90.00
_cell.angle_beta   90.00
_cell.angle_gamma   90.00
#
_symmetry.space_group_name_H-M   'P 1'
#
loop_
_entity.id
_entity.type
_entity.pdbx_description
1 polymer ?
#
loop_
_entity_poly.entity_id
_entity_poly.type
_entity_poly.pdbx_seq_one_letter_code
_entity_poly.pdbx_strand_id
1 'polypeptide(L)'
;PLISCLCNPGMRERHWAEVSKLLGYPFKPTDSTTLASMLTMGLEAHLPSLDEIGGGASKEYSLEKALDKMFTDWQPLELTMVDYRDTGTSIVGGTEEIQTLLDDHVVKSQTMQGSPFIKPFAERAKAWGSKLVLIQDLIDLWLKVQGVWQYLEPIFGSEDIMRQMPTEAKRFTQVDRLWRKVMAATAE
;
A
#
# COMPACT_ATOMS: atom_id res chain seq x y z
N PRO A 1 2.09 27.31 -20.88
CA PRO A 1 0.72 26.79 -20.62
C PRO A 1 0.27 25.74 -21.65
N LEU A 2 0.25 26.07 -22.94
CA LEU A 2 -0.24 25.16 -23.99
C LEU A 2 0.64 23.90 -24.14
N ILE A 3 1.97 24.09 -24.20
CA ILE A 3 2.95 22.99 -24.25
C ILE A 3 2.93 22.15 -22.97
N SER A 4 2.82 22.79 -21.80
CA SER A 4 2.80 22.07 -20.52
C SER A 4 1.57 21.18 -20.36
N CYS A 5 0.43 21.57 -20.92
CA CYS A 5 -0.76 20.73 -20.97
C CYS A 5 -0.63 19.58 -21.98
N LEU A 6 -0.19 19.88 -23.19
CA LEU A 6 -0.17 18.91 -24.29
C LEU A 6 0.95 17.87 -24.18
N CYS A 7 2.08 18.25 -23.58
CA CYS A 7 3.19 17.34 -23.31
C CYS A 7 3.14 16.74 -21.89
N ASN A 8 1.99 16.82 -21.23
CA ASN A 8 1.84 16.31 -19.87
C ASN A 8 1.90 14.76 -19.85
N PRO A 9 2.83 14.14 -19.10
CA PRO A 9 2.97 12.68 -19.03
C PRO A 9 1.74 11.96 -18.42
N GLY A 10 0.89 12.69 -17.70
CA GLY A 10 -0.38 12.23 -17.17
C GLY A 10 -1.50 12.15 -18.21
N MET A 11 -1.30 12.68 -19.42
CA MET A 11 -2.31 12.57 -20.48
C MET A 11 -2.51 11.11 -20.90
N ARG A 12 -3.77 10.75 -21.09
CA ARG A 12 -4.25 9.41 -21.45
C ARG A 12 -5.38 9.57 -22.46
N GLU A 13 -5.80 8.50 -23.12
CA GLU A 13 -6.85 8.54 -24.15
C GLU A 13 -8.12 9.27 -23.69
N ARG A 14 -8.53 9.11 -22.43
CA ARG A 14 -9.69 9.83 -21.85
C ARG A 14 -9.53 11.36 -21.90
N HIS A 15 -8.34 11.87 -21.57
CA HIS A 15 -8.05 13.30 -21.60
C HIS A 15 -8.00 13.81 -23.04
N TRP A 16 -7.43 13.02 -23.96
CA TRP A 16 -7.42 13.36 -25.39
C TRP A 16 -8.81 13.36 -26.01
N ALA A 17 -9.70 12.48 -25.54
CA ALA A 17 -11.11 12.48 -25.94
C ALA A 17 -11.84 13.75 -25.45
N GLU A 18 -11.55 14.20 -24.22
CA GLU A 18 -12.08 15.48 -23.70
C GLU A 18 -11.56 16.68 -24.50
N VAL A 19 -10.26 16.71 -24.83
CA VAL A 19 -9.66 17.74 -25.69
C VAL A 19 -10.31 17.72 -27.08
N SER A 20 -10.46 16.54 -27.68
CA SER A 20 -11.10 16.41 -29.01
C SER A 20 -12.56 16.89 -28.99
N LYS A 21 -13.29 16.61 -27.91
CA LYS A 21 -14.66 17.09 -27.72
C LYS A 21 -14.72 18.61 -27.57
N LEU A 22 -13.77 19.20 -26.85
CA LEU A 22 -13.65 20.64 -26.66
C LEU A 22 -13.37 21.37 -27.98
N LEU A 23 -12.51 20.78 -28.82
CA LEU A 23 -12.11 21.35 -30.11
C LEU A 23 -13.12 21.08 -31.24
N GLY A 24 -14.01 20.09 -31.06
CA GLY A 24 -14.99 19.69 -32.07
C GLY A 24 -14.41 18.82 -33.19
N TYR A 25 -13.15 18.41 -33.09
CA TYR A 25 -12.48 17.50 -34.03
C TYR A 25 -11.50 16.57 -33.30
N PRO A 26 -11.18 15.38 -33.85
CA PRO A 26 -10.19 14.48 -33.27
C PRO A 26 -8.82 15.15 -33.19
N PHE A 27 -8.30 15.28 -31.97
CA PHE A 27 -7.00 15.88 -31.72
C PHE A 27 -6.20 15.06 -30.70
N LYS A 28 -5.03 14.60 -31.15
CA LYS A 28 -4.02 13.97 -30.33
C LYS A 28 -2.65 14.35 -30.87
N PRO A 29 -1.79 15.03 -30.09
CA PRO A 29 -0.44 15.32 -30.50
C PRO A 29 0.32 14.04 -30.84
N THR A 30 1.07 14.08 -31.93
CA THR A 30 2.03 13.05 -32.33
C THR A 30 3.42 13.67 -32.39
N ASP A 31 4.45 12.84 -32.59
CA ASP A 31 5.84 13.32 -32.72
C ASP A 31 6.04 14.29 -33.90
N SER A 32 5.09 14.31 -34.85
CA SER A 32 5.08 15.23 -35.99
C SER A 32 4.36 16.56 -35.72
N THR A 33 3.63 16.67 -34.61
CA THR A 33 2.83 17.86 -34.29
C THR A 33 3.72 18.99 -33.77
N THR A 34 3.81 20.08 -34.53
CA THR A 34 4.64 21.24 -34.20
C THR A 34 3.85 22.32 -33.45
N LEU A 35 4.54 23.16 -32.67
CA LEU A 35 3.91 24.32 -32.02
C LEU A 35 3.24 25.26 -33.03
N ALA A 36 3.82 25.43 -34.22
CA ALA A 36 3.22 26.22 -35.29
C ALA A 36 1.85 25.65 -35.70
N SER A 37 1.76 24.33 -35.89
CA SER A 37 0.47 23.67 -36.20
C SER A 37 -0.58 23.88 -35.10
N MET A 38 -0.16 23.86 -33.83
CA MET A 38 -1.01 24.08 -32.67
C MET A 38 -1.56 25.52 -32.59
N LEU A 39 -0.74 26.50 -32.96
CA LEU A 39 -1.16 27.91 -33.04
C LEU A 39 -2.11 28.13 -34.22
N THR A 40 -1.83 27.54 -35.39
CA THR A 40 -2.73 27.61 -36.55
C THR A 40 -4.09 26.95 -36.28
N MET A 41 -4.12 25.93 -35.41
CA MET A 41 -5.35 25.26 -34.96
C MET A 41 -6.17 26.08 -33.94
N GLY A 42 -5.71 27.27 -33.53
CA GLY A 42 -6.46 28.16 -32.64
C GLY A 42 -6.63 27.63 -31.22
N LEU A 43 -5.75 26.72 -30.77
CA LEU A 43 -5.81 26.11 -29.43
C LEU A 43 -5.71 27.16 -28.31
N GLU A 44 -5.20 28.35 -28.61
CA GLU A 44 -5.11 29.47 -27.68
C GLU A 44 -6.47 29.94 -27.14
N ALA A 45 -7.53 29.87 -27.95
CA ALA A 45 -8.88 30.26 -27.54
C ALA A 45 -9.47 29.33 -26.47
N HIS A 46 -8.94 28.11 -26.37
CA HIS A 46 -9.39 27.06 -25.45
C HIS A 46 -8.41 26.86 -24.28
N LEU A 47 -7.40 27.72 -24.13
CA LEU A 47 -6.35 27.61 -23.11
C LEU A 47 -6.87 27.33 -21.69
N PRO A 48 -7.89 28.03 -21.17
CA PRO A 48 -8.38 27.79 -19.81
C PRO A 48 -8.90 26.36 -19.61
N SER A 49 -9.66 25.85 -20.58
CA SER A 49 -10.23 24.49 -20.53
C SER A 49 -9.16 23.42 -20.77
N LEU A 50 -8.19 23.68 -21.64
CA LEU A 50 -7.04 22.79 -21.81
C LEU A 50 -6.23 22.71 -20.51
N ASP A 51 -5.97 23.84 -19.85
CA ASP A 51 -5.24 23.87 -18.58
C ASP A 51 -5.98 23.11 -17.47
N GLU A 52 -7.32 23.16 -17.44
CA GLU A 52 -8.13 22.36 -16.53
C GLU A 52 -7.96 20.84 -16.77
N ILE A 53 -8.05 20.40 -18.03
CA ILE A 53 -7.85 18.99 -18.41
C ILE A 53 -6.43 18.54 -18.07
N GLY A 54 -5.42 19.35 -18.43
CA GLY A 54 -4.02 19.09 -18.11
C GLY A 54 -3.77 19.05 -16.60
N GLY A 55 -4.41 19.95 -15.83
CA GLY A 55 -4.35 19.96 -14.38
C GLY A 55 -4.95 18.69 -13.76
N GLY A 56 -6.09 18.23 -14.29
CA GLY A 56 -6.70 16.94 -13.92
C GLY A 56 -5.76 15.77 -14.20
N ALA A 57 -5.22 15.69 -15.41
CA ALA A 57 -4.29 14.66 -15.84
C ALA A 57 -3.01 14.60 -14.96
N SER A 58 -2.47 15.76 -14.58
CA SER A 58 -1.33 15.83 -13.65
C SER A 58 -1.65 15.26 -12.27
N LYS A 59 -2.84 15.56 -11.73
CA LYS A 59 -3.27 15.08 -10.41
C LYS A 59 -3.54 13.57 -10.43
N GLU A 60 -4.17 13.07 -11.49
CA GLU A 60 -4.35 11.63 -11.71
C GLU A 60 -3.01 10.90 -11.79
N TYR A 61 -2.06 11.45 -12.55
CA TYR A 61 -0.71 10.87 -12.68
C TYR A 61 0.06 10.85 -11.36
N SER A 62 -0.06 11.92 -10.55
CA SER A 62 0.54 11.95 -9.22
C SER A 62 -0.03 10.87 -8.31
N LEU A 63 -1.36 10.63 -8.35
CA LEU A 63 -2.00 9.54 -7.61
C LEU A 63 -1.53 8.17 -8.11
N GLU A 64 -1.43 7.97 -9.42
CA GLU A 64 -0.91 6.74 -10.02
C GLU A 64 0.51 6.45 -9.52
N LYS A 65 1.40 7.45 -9.57
CA LYS A 65 2.78 7.33 -9.10
C LYS A 65 2.89 7.13 -7.60
N ALA A 66 2.06 7.80 -6.81
CA ALA A 66 2.00 7.57 -5.38
C ALA A 66 1.59 6.12 -5.07
N LEU A 67 0.59 5.59 -5.77
CA LEU A 67 0.13 4.22 -5.61
C LEU A 67 1.21 3.23 -6.02
N ASP A 68 1.82 3.41 -7.20
CA ASP A 68 2.93 2.57 -7.68
C ASP A 68 4.09 2.54 -6.68
N LYS A 69 4.48 3.72 -6.18
CA LYS A 69 5.53 3.83 -5.16
C LYS A 69 5.17 3.05 -3.90
N MET A 70 3.92 3.15 -3.46
CA MET A 70 3.47 2.36 -2.30
C MET A 70 3.59 0.87 -2.53
N PHE A 71 3.45 0.36 -3.76
CA PHE A 71 3.71 -1.05 -4.03
C PHE A 71 5.20 -1.39 -3.99
N THR A 72 6.05 -0.53 -4.56
CA THR A 72 7.50 -0.79 -4.63
C THR A 72 8.17 -0.73 -3.27
N ASP A 73 7.72 0.18 -2.40
CA ASP A 73 8.28 0.34 -1.05
C ASP A 73 8.06 -0.91 -0.17
N TRP A 74 7.10 -1.77 -0.52
CA TRP A 74 6.82 -3.04 0.18
C TRP A 74 7.61 -4.24 -0.36
N GLN A 75 8.24 -4.13 -1.52
CA GLN A 75 8.99 -5.24 -2.12
C GLN A 75 10.22 -5.69 -1.33
N PRO A 76 11.03 -4.79 -0.72
CA PRO A 76 12.23 -5.21 0.01
C PRO A 76 11.97 -5.60 1.47
N LEU A 77 10.72 -5.47 1.96
CA LEU A 77 10.42 -5.71 3.36
C LEU A 77 10.32 -7.21 3.66
N GLU A 78 11.05 -7.63 4.68
CA GLU A 78 11.06 -9.01 5.19
C GLU A 78 10.82 -9.00 6.69
N LEU A 79 10.01 -9.94 7.18
CA LEU A 79 9.85 -10.15 8.62
C LEU A 79 11.13 -10.80 9.16
N THR A 80 11.73 -10.21 10.18
CA THR A 80 12.91 -10.79 10.81
C THR A 80 12.49 -11.78 11.89
N MET A 81 13.05 -12.98 11.86
CA MET A 81 12.88 -13.97 12.92
C MET A 81 14.09 -13.96 13.85
N VAL A 82 13.86 -13.94 15.16
CA VAL A 82 14.90 -13.94 16.18
C VAL A 82 14.69 -15.07 17.16
N ASP A 83 15.76 -15.72 17.59
CA ASP A 83 15.66 -16.83 18.53
C ASP A 83 15.16 -16.35 19.90
N TYR A 84 14.17 -17.08 20.44
CA TYR A 84 13.63 -16.80 21.76
C TYR A 84 14.30 -17.68 22.81
N ARG A 85 15.34 -17.13 23.47
CA ARG A 85 16.11 -17.80 24.53
C ARG A 85 16.60 -19.18 24.06
N ASP A 86 16.75 -20.13 24.99
CA ASP A 86 17.13 -21.52 24.70
C ASP A 86 15.90 -22.43 24.46
N THR A 87 14.79 -21.88 23.95
CA THR A 87 13.54 -22.64 23.78
C THR A 87 13.48 -23.44 22.48
N GLY A 88 14.42 -23.21 21.55
CA GLY A 88 14.41 -23.79 20.21
C GLY A 88 13.30 -23.24 19.29
N THR A 89 12.71 -22.10 19.64
CA THR A 89 11.69 -21.40 18.85
C THR A 89 12.16 -19.99 18.52
N SER A 90 11.93 -19.57 17.28
CA SER A 90 12.11 -18.18 16.86
C SER A 90 10.79 -17.40 16.95
N ILE A 91 10.89 -16.10 17.17
CA ILE A 91 9.76 -15.16 17.25
C ILE A 91 9.97 -14.03 16.26
N VAL A 92 8.91 -13.29 15.96
CA VAL A 92 9.02 -12.12 15.07
C VAL A 92 9.71 -10.98 15.82
N GLY A 93 10.73 -10.39 15.18
CA GLY A 93 11.43 -9.20 15.63
C GLY A 93 11.60 -8.17 14.50
N GLY A 94 12.13 -7.00 14.82
CA GLY A 94 12.44 -5.98 13.82
C GLY A 94 11.23 -5.42 13.07
N THR A 95 10.04 -5.40 13.70
CA THR A 95 8.80 -4.97 13.04
C THR A 95 8.64 -3.46 12.94
N GLU A 96 9.55 -2.67 13.52
CA GLU A 96 9.42 -1.22 13.63
C GLU A 96 9.34 -0.54 12.26
N GLU A 97 10.15 -0.98 11.30
CA GLU A 97 10.14 -0.45 9.93
C GLU A 97 8.83 -0.79 9.22
N ILE A 98 8.38 -2.04 9.34
CA ILE A 98 7.12 -2.50 8.73
C ILE A 98 5.93 -1.74 9.32
N GLN A 99 5.86 -1.59 10.65
CA GLN A 99 4.78 -0.87 11.32
C GLN A 99 4.78 0.62 10.93
N THR A 100 5.96 1.26 10.89
CA THR A 100 6.08 2.66 10.46
C THR A 100 5.60 2.86 9.03
N LEU A 101 6.01 1.98 8.10
CA LEU A 101 5.58 2.07 6.70
C LEU A 101 4.06 1.81 6.56
N LEU A 102 3.55 0.87 7.34
CA LEU A 102 2.14 0.51 7.36
C LEU A 102 1.26 1.67 7.80
N ASP A 103 1.62 2.35 8.89
CA ASP A 103 0.89 3.52 9.40
C ASP A 103 0.85 4.65 8.35
N ASP A 104 1.99 4.98 7.74
CA ASP A 104 2.06 5.99 6.68
C ASP A 104 1.18 5.59 5.47
N HIS A 105 1.31 4.34 5.01
CA HIS A 105 0.62 3.89 3.80
C HIS A 105 -0.88 3.68 4.01
N VAL A 106 -1.35 3.37 5.24
CA VAL A 106 -2.77 3.34 5.57
C VAL A 106 -3.38 4.73 5.47
N VAL A 107 -2.76 5.75 6.10
CA VAL A 107 -3.24 7.14 6.04
C VAL A 107 -3.20 7.68 4.61
N LYS A 108 -2.12 7.39 3.88
CA LYS A 108 -1.96 7.80 2.48
C LYS A 108 -3.02 7.16 1.58
N SER A 109 -3.32 5.88 1.77
CA SER A 109 -4.39 5.19 1.02
C SER A 109 -5.75 5.83 1.24
N GLN A 110 -6.10 6.16 2.50
CA GLN A 110 -7.36 6.84 2.83
C GLN A 110 -7.45 8.22 2.17
N THR A 111 -6.36 8.99 2.23
CA THR A 111 -6.26 10.31 1.60
C THR A 111 -6.45 10.22 0.07
N MET A 112 -5.81 9.25 -0.57
CA MET A 112 -5.92 9.02 -2.01
C MET A 112 -7.36 8.65 -2.43
N GLN A 113 -8.04 7.80 -1.65
CA GLN A 113 -9.43 7.43 -1.89
C GLN A 113 -10.39 8.62 -1.78
N GLY A 114 -10.07 9.64 -0.98
CA GLY A 114 -10.84 10.88 -0.88
C GLY A 114 -10.63 11.86 -2.04
N SER A 115 -9.65 11.62 -2.91
CA SER A 115 -9.34 12.54 -4.01
C SER A 115 -10.39 12.47 -5.14
N PRO A 116 -10.88 13.60 -5.67
CA PRO A 116 -11.82 13.59 -6.80
C PRO A 116 -11.19 13.03 -8.09
N PHE A 117 -9.85 12.99 -8.17
CA PHE A 117 -9.08 12.47 -9.30
C PHE A 117 -8.79 10.96 -9.18
N ILE A 118 -9.28 10.27 -8.14
CA ILE A 118 -9.00 8.84 -7.93
C ILE A 118 -9.77 7.93 -8.88
N LYS A 119 -10.82 8.41 -9.54
CA LYS A 119 -11.78 7.59 -10.31
C LYS A 119 -11.13 6.52 -11.20
N PRO A 120 -10.08 6.80 -12.00
CA PRO A 120 -9.45 5.78 -12.86
C PRO A 120 -8.74 4.67 -12.08
N PHE A 121 -8.38 4.92 -10.82
CA PHE A 121 -7.59 4.04 -9.95
C PHE A 121 -8.34 3.61 -8.68
N ALA A 122 -9.64 3.93 -8.57
CA ALA A 122 -10.42 3.78 -7.34
C ALA A 122 -10.42 2.33 -6.84
N GLU A 123 -10.69 1.37 -7.73
CA GLU A 123 -10.69 -0.06 -7.38
C GLU A 123 -9.30 -0.54 -6.94
N ARG A 124 -8.24 -0.11 -7.63
CA ARG A 124 -6.86 -0.46 -7.28
C ARG A 124 -6.45 0.12 -5.93
N ALA A 125 -6.76 1.38 -5.67
CA ALA A 125 -6.48 2.07 -4.41
C ALA A 125 -7.32 1.50 -3.26
N LYS A 126 -8.56 1.09 -3.52
CA LYS A 126 -9.41 0.40 -2.55
C LYS A 126 -8.85 -0.96 -2.17
N ALA A 127 -8.55 -1.80 -3.16
CA ALA A 127 -7.97 -3.12 -2.93
C ALA A 127 -6.65 -3.03 -2.16
N TRP A 128 -5.78 -2.09 -2.53
CA TRP A 128 -4.51 -1.86 -1.82
C TRP A 128 -4.72 -1.39 -0.39
N GLY A 129 -5.59 -0.39 -0.17
CA GLY A 129 -5.90 0.11 1.17
C GLY A 129 -6.48 -0.99 2.07
N SER A 130 -7.39 -1.82 1.56
CA SER A 130 -7.92 -2.97 2.32
C SER A 130 -6.84 -4.00 2.65
N LYS A 131 -5.90 -4.24 1.74
CA LYS A 131 -4.76 -5.14 2.00
C LYS A 131 -3.85 -4.61 3.10
N LEU A 132 -3.58 -3.30 3.12
CA LEU A 132 -2.77 -2.68 4.18
C LEU A 132 -3.46 -2.79 5.55
N VAL A 133 -4.74 -2.46 5.65
CA VAL A 133 -5.49 -2.61 6.92
C VAL A 133 -5.48 -4.06 7.40
N LEU A 134 -5.66 -5.02 6.49
CA LEU A 134 -5.57 -6.44 6.86
C LEU A 134 -4.17 -6.81 7.39
N ILE A 135 -3.10 -6.32 6.77
CA ILE A 135 -1.73 -6.56 7.25
C ILE A 135 -1.53 -5.95 8.64
N GLN A 136 -2.09 -4.76 8.91
CA GLN A 136 -2.04 -4.12 10.23
C GLN A 136 -2.71 -4.97 11.30
N ASP A 137 -3.95 -5.39 11.04
CA ASP A 137 -4.70 -6.25 11.95
C ASP A 137 -3.94 -7.57 12.22
N LEU A 138 -3.31 -8.15 11.20
CA LEU A 138 -2.52 -9.38 11.33
C LEU A 138 -1.27 -9.18 12.18
N ILE A 139 -0.49 -8.12 11.94
CA ILE A 139 0.73 -7.84 12.70
C ILE A 139 0.38 -7.54 14.16
N ASP A 140 -0.63 -6.73 14.42
CA ASP A 140 -1.06 -6.39 15.79
C ASP A 140 -1.52 -7.63 16.55
N LEU A 141 -2.34 -8.48 15.92
CA LEU A 141 -2.78 -9.73 16.53
C LEU A 141 -1.60 -10.68 16.76
N TRP A 142 -0.69 -10.79 15.81
CA TRP A 142 0.50 -11.64 15.92
C TRP A 142 1.37 -11.21 17.09
N LEU A 143 1.74 -9.92 17.17
CA LEU A 143 2.56 -9.38 18.24
C LEU A 143 1.88 -9.50 19.61
N LYS A 144 0.56 -9.36 19.65
CA LYS A 144 -0.22 -9.61 20.88
C LYS A 144 -0.15 -11.06 21.34
N VAL A 145 -0.34 -12.02 20.43
CA VAL A 145 -0.22 -13.45 20.76
C VAL A 145 1.21 -13.78 21.19
N GLN A 146 2.21 -13.24 20.48
CA GLN A 146 3.62 -13.39 20.82
C GLN A 146 3.90 -12.91 22.24
N GLY A 147 3.48 -11.69 22.61
CA GLY A 147 3.70 -11.13 23.94
C GLY A 147 3.05 -11.97 25.05
N VAL A 148 1.83 -12.46 24.83
CA VAL A 148 1.16 -13.35 25.79
C VAL A 148 1.89 -14.70 25.89
N TRP A 149 2.32 -15.27 24.76
CA TRP A 149 3.06 -16.52 24.75
C TRP A 149 4.40 -16.38 25.48
N GLN A 150 5.18 -15.33 25.21
CA GLN A 150 6.45 -15.04 25.89
C GLN A 150 6.30 -14.84 27.40
N TYR A 151 5.13 -14.39 27.86
CA TYR A 151 4.83 -14.28 29.28
C TYR A 151 4.48 -15.64 29.91
N LEU A 152 3.67 -16.44 29.22
CA LEU A 152 3.17 -17.72 29.73
C LEU A 152 4.17 -18.87 29.61
N GLU A 153 5.03 -18.85 28.57
CA GLU A 153 6.03 -19.89 28.31
C GLU A 153 6.92 -20.20 29.52
N PRO A 154 7.57 -19.22 30.18
CA PRO A 154 8.41 -19.52 31.35
C PRO A 154 7.61 -19.97 32.56
N ILE A 155 6.34 -19.56 32.68
CA ILE A 155 5.46 -19.94 33.80
C ILE A 155 5.07 -21.42 33.67
N PHE A 156 4.61 -21.84 32.50
CA PHE A 156 4.22 -23.22 32.24
C PHE A 156 5.38 -24.14 31.85
N GLY A 157 6.60 -23.60 31.69
CA GLY A 157 7.83 -24.38 31.66
C GLY A 157 8.23 -24.96 33.03
N SER A 158 7.68 -24.43 34.12
CA SER A 158 7.97 -24.92 35.48
C SER A 158 7.16 -26.18 35.83
N GLU A 159 7.86 -27.29 36.15
CA GLU A 159 7.21 -28.54 36.57
C GLU A 159 6.28 -28.36 37.79
N ASP A 160 6.66 -27.49 38.73
CA ASP A 160 5.86 -27.25 39.94
C ASP A 160 4.53 -26.57 39.60
N ILE A 161 4.57 -25.58 38.70
CA ILE A 161 3.35 -24.91 38.20
C ILE A 161 2.48 -25.89 37.43
N MET A 162 3.08 -26.74 36.60
CA MET A 162 2.37 -27.78 35.84
C MET A 162 1.64 -28.78 36.77
N ARG A 163 2.23 -29.10 37.94
CA ARG A 163 1.59 -29.96 38.95
C ARG A 163 0.48 -29.25 39.72
N GLN A 164 0.64 -27.96 40.01
CA GLN A 164 -0.36 -27.16 40.73
C GLN A 164 -1.57 -26.78 39.87
N MET A 165 -1.36 -26.54 38.57
CA MET A 165 -2.38 -26.10 37.62
C MET A 165 -2.45 -27.01 36.36
N PRO A 166 -2.81 -28.30 36.52
CA PRO A 166 -2.71 -29.29 35.44
C PRO A 166 -3.68 -29.05 34.28
N THR A 167 -4.83 -28.40 34.53
CA THR A 167 -5.82 -28.11 33.48
C THR A 167 -5.34 -27.00 32.55
N GLU A 168 -4.81 -25.92 33.14
CA GLU A 168 -4.27 -24.76 32.46
C GLU A 168 -3.00 -25.14 31.71
N ALA A 169 -2.11 -25.91 32.34
CA ALA A 169 -0.95 -26.54 31.72
C ALA A 169 -1.31 -27.26 30.42
N LYS A 170 -2.30 -28.17 30.47
CA LYS A 170 -2.73 -28.93 29.29
C LYS A 170 -3.31 -28.05 28.17
N ARG A 171 -3.95 -26.93 28.52
CA ARG A 171 -4.44 -25.95 27.53
C ARG A 171 -3.26 -25.19 26.92
N PHE A 172 -2.33 -24.73 27.73
CA PHE A 172 -1.15 -24.00 27.26
C PHE A 172 -0.28 -24.87 26.34
N THR A 173 -0.06 -26.16 26.64
CA THR A 173 0.70 -27.06 25.77
C THR A 173 0.12 -27.15 24.34
N GLN A 174 -1.21 -27.07 24.19
CA GLN A 174 -1.84 -27.08 22.86
C GLN A 174 -1.57 -25.77 22.11
N VAL A 175 -1.69 -24.64 22.81
CA VAL A 175 -1.39 -23.31 22.24
C VAL A 175 0.08 -23.19 21.89
N ASP A 176 0.99 -23.62 22.78
CA ASP A 176 2.43 -23.63 22.56
C ASP A 176 2.81 -24.44 21.32
N ARG A 177 2.28 -25.67 21.19
CA ARG A 177 2.53 -26.49 20.00
C ARG A 177 2.07 -25.82 18.71
N LEU A 178 0.89 -25.18 18.73
CA LEU A 178 0.38 -24.47 17.56
C LEU A 178 1.25 -23.24 17.24
N TRP A 179 1.59 -22.46 18.25
CA TRP A 179 2.43 -21.27 18.13
C TRP A 179 3.79 -21.62 17.51
N ARG A 180 4.49 -22.61 18.06
CA ARG A 180 5.79 -23.08 17.55
C ARG A 180 5.71 -23.56 16.10
N LYS A 181 4.61 -24.24 15.74
CA LYS A 181 4.38 -24.67 14.35
C LYS A 181 4.21 -23.47 13.41
N VAL A 182 3.46 -22.44 13.82
CA VAL A 182 3.28 -21.22 13.02
C VAL A 182 4.63 -20.49 12.89
N MET A 183 5.38 -20.32 13.98
CA MET A 183 6.69 -19.65 13.92
C MET A 183 7.70 -20.39 13.04
N ALA A 184 7.73 -21.72 13.09
CA ALA A 184 8.59 -22.52 12.22
C ALA A 184 8.24 -22.33 10.75
N ALA A 185 6.94 -22.32 10.40
CA ALA A 185 6.49 -22.08 9.02
C ALA A 185 6.76 -20.65 8.53
N THR A 186 6.85 -19.67 9.42
CA THR A 186 7.21 -18.28 9.08
C THR A 186 8.72 -18.11 8.84
N ALA A 187 9.54 -18.94 9.48
CA ALA A 187 11.00 -18.87 9.36
C ALA A 187 11.54 -19.59 8.10
N GLU A 188 10.71 -20.37 7.40
CA GLU A 188 10.99 -21.01 6.11
C GLU A 188 10.75 -20.05 4.94
#